data_AF-A0A1G7UFG7-F1
#
_entry.id   AF-A0A1G7UFG7-F1
#
_cell.length_a   1.000
_cell.length_b   1.000
_cell.length_c   1.000
_cell.angle_alpha   90.00
_cell.angle_beta   90.00
_cell.angle_gamma   90.00
#
_symmetry.space_group_name_H-M   'P 1'
#
loop_
_entity.id
_entity.type
_entity.pdbx_description
1 polymer ?
#
loop_
_entity_poly.entity_id
_entity_poly.type
_entity_poly.pdbx_seq_one_letter_code
_entity_poly.pdbx_strand_id
1 'polypeptide(L)'
;MFGFFFQMFLLCAGAFLAGVVLTWLTMRSREPSAPSAPSAEPSAPLSLMEEQQPAEPPAIKANSRTMMFHTPESPYYKRMKGDAFFHSPEDARRAGYTMWTPRPRMPV
;
A
#
# COMPACT_ATOMS: atom_id res chain seq x y z
N MET A 1 38.88 20.91 19.62
CA MET A 1 37.46 20.69 19.99
C MET A 1 36.50 20.70 18.80
N PHE A 2 36.68 21.53 17.76
CA PHE A 2 35.74 21.63 16.63
C PHE A 2 35.72 20.44 15.66
N GLY A 3 36.81 19.66 15.54
CA GLY A 3 36.90 18.55 14.58
C GLY A 3 35.89 17.42 14.82
N PHE A 4 35.61 17.06 16.08
CA PHE A 4 34.64 16.01 16.40
C PHE A 4 33.20 16.39 16.04
N PHE A 5 32.85 17.68 16.15
CA PHE A 5 31.52 18.16 15.81
C PHE A 5 31.28 18.10 14.30
N PHE A 6 32.27 18.54 13.50
CA PHE A 6 32.22 18.40 12.04
C PHE A 6 32.21 16.95 11.60
N GLN A 7 32.99 16.08 12.25
CA GLN A 7 33.01 14.65 11.96
C GLN A 7 31.65 13.98 12.24
N MET A 8 31.03 14.29 13.38
CA MET A 8 29.69 13.78 13.72
C MET A 8 28.66 14.29 12.72
N PHE A 9 28.71 15.57 12.36
CA PHE A 9 27.82 16.17 11.38
C PHE A 9 27.94 15.51 10.00
N LEU A 10 29.17 15.30 9.51
CA LEU A 10 29.42 14.64 8.23
C LEU A 10 28.96 13.18 8.24
N LEU A 11 29.15 12.46 9.36
CA LEU A 11 28.66 11.09 9.52
C LEU A 11 27.13 11.05 9.49
N CYS A 12 26.46 11.95 10.22
CA CYS A 12 25.00 12.06 10.21
C CYS A 12 24.46 12.43 8.82
N ALA A 13 25.05 13.41 8.15
CA ALA A 13 24.65 13.82 6.82
C ALA A 13 24.84 12.68 5.80
N GLY A 14 25.97 11.95 5.87
CA GLY A 14 26.24 10.79 5.02
C GLY A 14 25.23 9.67 5.22
N ALA A 15 24.91 9.31 6.47
CA ALA A 15 23.91 8.29 6.78
C ALA A 15 22.51 8.67 6.28
N PHE A 16 22.13 9.95 6.39
CA PHE A 16 20.85 10.44 5.87
C PHE A 16 20.78 10.37 4.35
N LEU A 17 21.82 10.82 3.64
CA LEU A 17 21.88 10.74 2.17
C LEU A 17 21.87 9.29 1.68
N ALA A 18 22.59 8.39 2.35
CA ALA A 18 22.57 6.96 2.02
C ALA A 18 21.16 6.36 2.17
N GLY A 19 20.43 6.71 3.24
CA GLY A 19 19.05 6.27 3.44
C GLY A 19 18.08 6.80 2.38
N VAL A 20 18.22 8.07 1.99
CA VAL A 20 17.43 8.69 0.91
C VAL A 20 17.70 8.01 -0.43
N VAL A 21 18.97 7.78 -0.76
CA VAL A 21 19.37 7.08 -2.00
C VAL A 21 18.86 5.64 -2.00
N LEU A 22 18.98 4.91 -0.88
CA LEU A 22 18.46 3.55 -0.78
C LEU A 22 16.94 3.53 -1.01
N THR A 23 16.20 4.43 -0.35
CA THR A 23 14.75 4.57 -0.50
C THR A 23 14.35 4.95 -1.93
N TRP A 24 15.13 5.82 -2.57
CA TRP A 24 14.91 6.20 -3.96
C TRP A 24 15.19 5.02 -4.90
N LEU A 25 16.25 4.24 -4.66
CA LEU A 25 16.60 3.04 -5.45
C LEU A 25 15.54 1.94 -5.33
N THR A 26 15.05 1.62 -4.13
CA THR A 26 13.97 0.62 -3.98
C THR A 26 12.68 1.07 -4.68
N MET A 27 12.33 2.36 -4.61
CA MET A 27 11.16 2.89 -5.32
C MET A 27 11.37 2.90 -6.85
N ARG A 28 12.60 3.20 -7.32
CA ARG A 28 12.94 3.25 -8.75
C ARG A 28 13.06 1.88 -9.40
N SER A 29 13.51 0.87 -8.66
CA SER A 29 13.51 -0.54 -9.10
C SER A 29 12.11 -1.12 -9.25
N ARG A 30 11.08 -0.39 -8.80
CA ARG A 30 9.67 -0.71 -9.00
C ARG A 30 9.15 -0.06 -10.29
N GLU A 31 9.79 -0.33 -11.43
CA GLU A 31 9.12 -0.08 -12.70
C GLU A 31 8.09 -1.19 -12.97
N PRO A 32 6.88 -0.82 -13.43
CA PRO A 32 5.87 -1.78 -13.83
C PRO A 32 6.33 -2.45 -15.12
N SER A 33 6.38 -3.78 -15.12
CA SER A 33 6.54 -4.55 -16.35
C SER A 33 5.36 -4.23 -17.27
N ALA A 34 5.59 -3.39 -18.28
CA ALA A 34 4.63 -3.15 -19.33
C ALA A 34 4.53 -4.43 -20.18
N PRO A 35 3.33 -5.01 -20.35
CA PRO A 35 3.15 -6.25 -21.10
C PRO A 35 3.28 -5.98 -22.60
N SER A 36 4.40 -6.35 -23.21
CA SER A 36 4.49 -6.49 -24.66
C SER A 36 3.78 -7.78 -25.08
N ALA A 37 2.62 -7.64 -25.71
CA ALA A 37 1.85 -8.73 -26.29
C ALA A 37 2.60 -9.40 -27.48
N PRO A 38 2.26 -10.67 -27.82
CA PRO A 38 3.20 -11.62 -28.41
C PRO A 38 3.02 -11.81 -29.93
N SER A 39 4.11 -12.18 -30.62
CA SER A 39 4.04 -12.99 -31.84
C SER A 39 5.33 -13.78 -32.02
N ALA A 40 5.36 -14.96 -31.41
CA ALA A 40 6.07 -16.18 -31.81
C ALA A 40 5.75 -17.27 -30.74
N GLU A 41 5.18 -18.38 -31.18
CA GLU A 41 4.67 -19.52 -30.40
C GLU A 41 5.79 -20.47 -29.87
N PRO A 42 5.49 -21.63 -29.25
CA PRO A 42 4.35 -22.09 -28.43
C PRO A 42 4.81 -22.70 -27.08
N SER A 43 3.83 -23.24 -26.33
CA SER A 43 3.98 -24.28 -25.31
C SER A 43 4.06 -23.83 -23.86
N ALA A 44 2.87 -23.62 -23.29
CA ALA A 44 2.60 -23.71 -21.87
C ALA A 44 3.06 -25.06 -21.29
N PRO A 45 3.26 -25.12 -19.97
CA PRO A 45 2.16 -25.71 -19.20
C PRO A 45 1.71 -24.85 -18.01
N LEU A 46 0.38 -24.71 -17.94
CA LEU A 46 -0.44 -24.86 -16.73
C LEU A 46 -0.52 -23.69 -15.73
N SER A 47 -1.58 -22.91 -15.92
CA SER A 47 -2.59 -22.55 -14.92
C SER A 47 -2.14 -22.28 -13.47
N LEU A 48 -2.02 -21.00 -13.14
CA LEU A 48 -2.90 -20.39 -12.14
C LEU A 48 -3.78 -19.39 -12.92
N MET A 49 -4.80 -19.89 -13.62
CA MET A 49 -6.18 -19.78 -13.15
C MET A 49 -6.46 -18.39 -12.56
N GLU A 50 -7.19 -17.58 -13.35
CA GLU A 50 -8.13 -16.53 -12.94
C GLU A 50 -7.75 -15.74 -11.66
N GLU A 51 -7.54 -14.44 -11.72
CA GLU A 51 -8.71 -13.57 -11.70
C GLU A 51 -8.32 -12.17 -12.09
N GLN A 52 -9.03 -11.67 -13.10
CA GLN A 52 -9.50 -10.31 -13.19
C GLN A 52 -8.45 -9.22 -12.91
N GLN A 53 -8.06 -8.53 -13.97
CA GLN A 53 -7.96 -7.09 -13.88
C GLN A 53 -9.40 -6.53 -13.83
N PRO A 54 -9.89 -5.88 -12.75
CA PRO A 54 -10.98 -4.94 -12.95
C PRO A 54 -10.85 -3.68 -12.09
N ALA A 55 -10.96 -2.55 -12.79
CA ALA A 55 -11.31 -1.23 -12.30
C ALA A 55 -10.35 -0.60 -11.27
N GLU A 56 -10.10 0.71 -11.40
CA GLU A 56 -9.56 1.50 -10.29
C GLU A 56 -10.31 1.11 -9.01
N PRO A 57 -9.63 0.50 -8.02
CA PRO A 57 -10.35 0.07 -6.86
C PRO A 57 -10.78 1.34 -6.10
N PRO A 58 -12.05 1.40 -5.68
CA PRO A 58 -12.54 2.51 -4.88
C PRO A 58 -11.68 2.63 -3.62
N ALA A 59 -11.02 3.79 -3.47
CA ALA A 59 -10.03 4.03 -2.41
C ALA A 59 -10.61 3.68 -1.03
N ILE A 60 -10.16 2.58 -0.43
CA ILE A 60 -10.66 2.13 0.86
C ILE A 60 -10.16 3.11 1.91
N LYS A 61 -11.11 3.77 2.57
CA LYS A 61 -10.79 4.75 3.60
C LYS A 61 -10.49 4.02 4.89
N ALA A 62 -9.34 4.30 5.48
CA ALA A 62 -8.93 3.78 6.76
C ALA A 62 -8.61 4.91 7.75
N ASN A 63 -8.97 4.69 9.01
CA ASN A 63 -8.66 5.60 10.10
C ASN A 63 -7.50 5.00 10.89
N SER A 64 -6.34 5.66 10.87
CA SER A 64 -5.13 5.18 11.56
C SER A 64 -5.26 5.18 13.07
N ARG A 65 -6.16 6.02 13.63
CA ARG A 65 -6.42 6.07 15.08
C ARG A 65 -7.25 4.88 15.56
N THR A 66 -8.25 4.45 14.80
CA THR A 66 -9.12 3.31 15.18
C THR A 66 -8.69 2.00 14.54
N MET A 67 -7.71 2.01 13.63
CA MET A 67 -7.28 0.86 12.84
C MET A 67 -8.45 0.18 12.11
N MET A 68 -9.47 0.95 11.73
CA MET A 68 -10.64 0.45 11.01
C MET A 68 -10.68 0.99 9.59
N PHE A 69 -11.08 0.16 8.64
CA PHE A 69 -11.30 0.55 7.27
C PHE A 69 -12.75 0.38 6.84
N HIS A 70 -13.19 1.25 5.94
CA HIS A 70 -14.50 1.23 5.32
C HIS A 70 -14.35 0.98 3.82
N THR A 71 -15.04 -0.03 3.33
CA THR A 71 -15.25 -0.24 1.89
C THR A 71 -16.29 0.76 1.36
N PRO A 72 -16.30 1.07 0.05
CA PRO A 72 -17.31 1.94 -0.57
C PRO A 72 -18.75 1.45 -0.38
N GLU A 73 -18.94 0.14 -0.17
CA GLU A 73 -20.24 -0.48 0.08
C GLU A 73 -20.76 -0.18 1.49
N SER A 74 -19.89 0.24 2.42
CA SER A 74 -20.29 0.57 3.78
C SER A 74 -21.11 1.87 3.80
N PRO A 75 -22.28 1.91 4.47
CA PRO A 75 -23.10 3.13 4.58
C PRO A 75 -22.39 4.29 5.26
N TYR A 76 -21.35 4.00 6.05
CA TYR A 76 -20.54 5.00 6.76
C TYR A 76 -19.33 5.49 5.97
N TYR A 77 -19.08 4.96 4.76
CA TYR A 77 -17.91 5.33 3.94
C TYR A 77 -17.84 6.84 3.60
N LYS A 78 -19.00 7.48 3.37
CA LYS A 78 -19.06 8.93 3.12
C LYS A 78 -18.82 9.78 4.37
N ARG A 79 -19.18 9.27 5.54
CA ARG A 79 -19.12 10.00 6.82
C ARG A 79 -17.76 9.89 7.50
N MET A 80 -17.09 8.77 7.25
CA MET A 80 -15.79 8.48 7.81
C MET A 80 -14.71 9.33 7.12
N LYS A 81 -13.98 10.09 7.94
CA LYS A 81 -12.77 10.81 7.53
C LYS A 81 -11.59 9.86 7.69
N GLY A 82 -11.10 9.36 6.56
CA GLY A 82 -9.93 8.50 6.49
C GLY A 82 -8.66 9.34 6.39
N ASP A 83 -7.63 8.93 7.15
CA ASP A 83 -6.28 9.50 7.08
C ASP A 83 -5.34 8.58 6.27
N ALA A 84 -5.74 7.32 6.08
CA ALA A 84 -5.06 6.34 5.25
C ALA A 84 -5.99 5.84 4.15
N PHE A 85 -5.43 5.54 2.98
CA PHE A 85 -6.16 5.05 1.81
C PHE A 85 -5.49 3.79 1.28
N PHE A 86 -6.28 2.74 1.05
CA PHE A 86 -5.80 1.46 0.54
C PHE A 86 -6.44 1.16 -0.82
N HIS A 87 -5.70 0.42 -1.66
CA HIS A 87 -6.19 -0.06 -2.95
C HIS A 87 -6.98 -1.36 -2.84
N SER A 88 -6.83 -2.13 -1.76
CA SER A 88 -7.52 -3.41 -1.57
C SER A 88 -7.85 -3.63 -0.09
N PRO A 89 -8.97 -4.30 0.24
CA PRO A 89 -9.28 -4.63 1.63
C PRO A 89 -8.26 -5.63 2.19
N GLU A 90 -7.64 -6.45 1.34
CA GLU A 90 -6.52 -7.29 1.73
C GLU A 90 -5.31 -6.47 2.19
N ASP A 91 -4.96 -5.41 1.48
CA ASP A 91 -3.84 -4.53 1.86
C ASP A 91 -4.08 -3.88 3.22
N ALA A 92 -5.31 -3.40 3.45
CA ALA A 92 -5.70 -2.85 4.73
C ALA A 92 -5.55 -3.90 5.85
N ARG A 93 -5.97 -5.14 5.62
CA ARG A 93 -5.81 -6.24 6.57
C ARG A 93 -4.35 -6.61 6.82
N ARG A 94 -3.51 -6.64 5.77
CA ARG A 94 -2.05 -6.87 5.90
C ARG A 94 -1.37 -5.77 6.69
N ALA A 95 -1.84 -4.53 6.57
CA ALA A 95 -1.40 -3.40 7.37
C ALA A 95 -1.96 -3.40 8.82
N GLY A 96 -2.73 -4.42 9.20
CA GLY A 96 -3.29 -4.59 10.55
C GLY A 96 -4.63 -3.91 10.78
N TYR A 97 -5.28 -3.37 9.74
CA TYR A 97 -6.59 -2.74 9.86
C TYR A 97 -7.71 -3.78 9.83
N THR A 98 -8.78 -3.49 10.57
CA THR A 98 -9.97 -4.33 10.67
C THR A 98 -11.12 -3.74 9.85
N MET A 99 -11.88 -4.59 9.16
CA MET A 99 -13.05 -4.13 8.41
C MET A 99 -14.13 -3.67 9.39
N TRP A 100 -14.74 -2.51 9.12
CA TRP A 100 -15.89 -2.07 9.90
C TRP A 100 -17.10 -2.98 9.65
N THR A 101 -17.65 -3.57 10.71
CA THR A 101 -18.90 -4.37 10.68
C THR A 101 -20.02 -3.64 11.42
N PRO A 102 -21.22 -3.51 10.81
CA PRO A 102 -22.39 -3.00 11.53
C PRO A 102 -22.75 -3.95 12.67
N ARG A 103 -23.04 -3.41 13.86
CA ARG A 103 -23.63 -4.24 14.93
C ARG A 103 -25.02 -4.71 14.49
N PRO A 104 -25.35 -6.00 14.66
CA PRO A 104 -26.71 -6.47 14.42
C PRO A 104 -27.65 -5.74 15.38
N ARG A 105 -28.72 -5.13 14.85
CA ARG A 105 -29.79 -4.63 15.71
C ARG A 105 -30.50 -5.86 16.26
N MET A 106 -30.43 -6.04 17.58
CA MET A 106 -31.25 -7.05 18.22
C MET A 106 -32.72 -6.64 18.07
N PRO A 107 -33.63 -7.55 17.68
CA PRO A 107 -35.05 -7.28 17.77
C PRO A 107 -35.39 -7.05 19.25
N VAL A 108 -36.09 -5.94 19.50
CA VAL A 108 -36.67 -5.59 20.81
C VAL A 108 -37.93 -6.41 21.07
#